data_AF-A0A3S1P2V9-F1
#
_entry.id   AF-A0A3S1P2V9-F1
#
_cell.length_a   1.000
_cell.length_b   1.000
_cell.length_c   1.000
_cell.angle_alpha   90.00
_cell.angle_beta   90.00
_cell.angle_gamma   90.00
#
_symmetry.space_group_name_H-M   'P 1'
#
loop_
_entity.id
_entity.type
_entity.pdbx_description
1 polymer ?
#
loop_
_entity_poly.entity_id
_entity_poly.type
_entity_poly.pdbx_seq_one_letter_code
_entity_poly.pdbx_strand_id
1 'polypeptide(L)'
;AGKAPGHKLAFPFNIRRGIGLWKRLYLSPEPVIALPDGTPDKVLAGRYLVEGPGHCGECHSPRDFAGGGKKAEWLAGAVAAEGSGVVPNITPDGNSIKSWSEADIANYLETGFTPDFDSVGGAMVEVQRNMAQLTADDRAAIAAYLKAVPPHPNGYPARKPSK
;
A
#
# COMPACT_ATOMS: atom_id res chain seq x y z
N ALA A 1 -14.44 -32.67 15.09
CA ALA A 1 -14.91 -31.96 13.90
C ALA A 1 -13.88 -30.88 13.55
N GLY A 2 -13.51 -30.70 12.28
CA GLY A 2 -12.39 -29.79 11.92
C GLY A 2 -11.54 -30.22 10.71
N LYS A 3 -12.06 -31.07 9.83
CA LYS A 3 -11.36 -31.33 8.57
C LYS A 3 -11.52 -30.09 7.70
N ALA A 4 -10.41 -29.39 7.42
CA ALA A 4 -10.43 -28.31 6.45
C ALA A 4 -11.11 -28.80 5.16
N PRO A 5 -12.00 -28.01 4.54
CA PRO A 5 -12.63 -28.38 3.28
C PRO A 5 -11.59 -28.83 2.27
N GLY A 6 -11.94 -29.79 1.40
CA GLY A 6 -11.03 -30.21 0.33
C GLY A 6 -10.60 -29.02 -0.52
N HIS A 7 -9.39 -29.08 -1.08
CA HIS A 7 -8.73 -28.03 -1.89
C HIS A 7 -9.42 -27.76 -3.26
N LYS A 8 -10.71 -28.08 -3.41
CA LYS A 8 -11.47 -27.86 -4.63
C LYS A 8 -12.01 -26.43 -4.64
N LEU A 9 -11.47 -25.61 -5.52
CA LEU A 9 -12.04 -24.29 -5.83
C LEU A 9 -13.37 -24.47 -6.57
N ALA A 10 -14.33 -23.58 -6.30
CA ALA A 10 -15.59 -23.54 -7.03
C ALA A 10 -15.38 -22.96 -8.44
N PHE A 11 -16.26 -23.29 -9.37
CA PHE A 11 -16.33 -22.56 -10.65
C PHE A 11 -16.65 -21.08 -10.40
N PRO A 12 -16.01 -20.13 -11.12
CA PRO A 12 -15.04 -20.32 -12.20
C PRO A 12 -13.56 -20.42 -11.76
N PHE A 13 -13.28 -20.32 -10.45
CA PHE A 13 -11.92 -20.31 -9.89
C PHE A 13 -11.17 -21.65 -10.03
N ASN A 14 -11.86 -22.74 -10.38
CA ASN A 14 -11.24 -24.02 -10.71
C ASN A 14 -10.54 -24.04 -12.09
N ILE A 15 -10.75 -23.03 -12.95
CA ILE A 15 -10.14 -22.94 -14.28
C ILE A 15 -8.85 -22.11 -14.19
N ARG A 16 -7.70 -22.78 -14.11
CA ARG A 16 -6.39 -22.13 -14.00
C ARG A 16 -6.08 -21.13 -15.13
N ARG A 17 -6.66 -21.33 -16.33
CA ARG A 17 -6.52 -20.39 -17.46
C ARG A 17 -7.07 -18.99 -17.15
N GLY A 18 -8.04 -18.87 -16.25
CA GLY A 18 -8.55 -17.57 -15.78
C GLY A 18 -7.45 -16.70 -15.17
N ILE A 19 -6.48 -17.30 -14.48
CA ILE A 19 -5.32 -16.58 -13.93
C ILE A 19 -4.46 -15.99 -15.05
N GLY A 20 -4.32 -16.69 -16.19
CA GLY A 20 -3.58 -16.17 -17.34
C GLY A 20 -4.21 -14.90 -17.93
N LEU A 21 -5.55 -14.90 -18.04
CA LEU A 21 -6.29 -13.71 -18.48
C LEU A 21 -6.16 -12.57 -17.45
N TRP A 22 -6.33 -12.88 -16.16
CA TRP A 22 -6.18 -11.90 -15.09
C TRP A 22 -4.79 -11.27 -15.08
N LYS A 23 -3.72 -12.08 -15.20
CA LYS A 23 -2.34 -11.58 -15.30
C LYS A 23 -2.17 -10.65 -16.50
N ARG A 24 -2.77 -10.98 -17.65
CA ARG A 24 -2.70 -10.11 -18.84
C ARG A 24 -3.34 -8.73 -18.61
N LEU A 25 -4.33 -8.64 -17.73
CA LEU A 25 -5.01 -7.39 -17.41
C LEU A 25 -4.28 -6.57 -16.33
N TYR A 26 -3.67 -7.22 -15.34
CA TYR A 26 -3.18 -6.54 -14.13
C TYR A 26 -1.66 -6.64 -13.89
N LEU A 27 -0.98 -7.63 -14.46
CA LEU A 27 0.47 -7.78 -14.30
C LEU A 27 1.19 -6.93 -15.34
N SER A 28 1.87 -5.88 -14.88
CA SER A 28 2.80 -5.10 -15.69
C SER A 28 4.15 -5.05 -14.97
N PRO A 29 5.28 -5.20 -15.69
CA PRO A 29 6.61 -4.97 -15.14
C PRO A 29 6.94 -3.48 -15.02
N GLU A 30 6.11 -2.59 -15.60
CA GLU A 30 6.33 -1.16 -15.56
C GLU A 30 5.99 -0.58 -14.18
N PRO A 31 6.74 0.44 -13.73
CA PRO A 31 6.39 1.19 -12.53
C PRO A 31 4.98 1.76 -12.60
N VAL A 32 4.32 1.84 -11.45
CA VAL A 32 3.01 2.48 -11.33
C VAL A 32 3.14 3.99 -11.55
N ILE A 33 4.15 4.62 -10.92
CA ILE A 33 4.44 6.03 -11.08
C ILE A 33 5.63 6.23 -12.02
N ALA A 34 5.35 6.85 -13.17
CA ALA A 34 6.38 7.36 -14.05
C ALA A 34 7.01 8.61 -13.41
N LEU A 35 8.31 8.54 -13.12
CA LEU A 35 9.08 9.64 -12.56
C LEU A 35 9.88 10.33 -13.70
N PRO A 36 10.04 11.66 -13.67
CA PRO A 36 10.80 12.38 -14.70
C PRO A 36 12.27 11.96 -14.76
N ASP A 37 12.89 12.19 -15.92
CA ASP A 37 14.34 12.06 -16.07
C ASP A 37 15.08 12.98 -15.09
N GLY A 38 16.18 12.51 -14.52
CA GLY A 38 16.96 13.24 -13.51
C GLY A 38 16.38 13.16 -12.09
N THR A 39 15.34 12.35 -11.86
CA THR A 39 14.87 12.03 -10.51
C THR A 39 16.02 11.47 -9.66
N PRO A 40 16.23 11.94 -8.42
CA PRO A 40 17.32 11.45 -7.57
C PRO A 40 17.24 9.95 -7.33
N ASP A 41 18.40 9.28 -7.28
CA ASP A 41 18.50 7.82 -7.08
C ASP A 41 17.77 7.35 -5.81
N LYS A 42 17.79 8.16 -4.75
CA LYS A 42 17.06 7.90 -3.50
C LYS A 42 15.55 7.71 -3.75
N VAL A 43 14.95 8.54 -4.60
CA VAL A 43 13.52 8.44 -4.95
C VAL A 43 13.26 7.22 -5.83
N LEU A 44 14.18 6.89 -6.74
CA LEU A 44 14.08 5.68 -7.58
C LEU A 44 14.17 4.40 -6.75
N ALA A 45 15.07 4.34 -5.76
CA ALA A 45 15.17 3.25 -4.80
C ALA A 45 13.88 3.14 -3.95
N GLY A 46 13.35 4.28 -3.49
CA GLY A 46 12.07 4.34 -2.81
C GLY A 46 10.92 3.79 -3.64
N ARG A 47 10.84 4.17 -4.92
CA ARG A 47 9.85 3.63 -5.86
C ARG A 47 9.94 2.12 -5.95
N TYR A 48 11.16 1.59 -6.11
CA TYR A 48 11.37 0.15 -6.15
C TYR A 48 10.84 -0.51 -4.89
N LEU A 49 11.21 -0.03 -3.70
CA LEU A 49 10.78 -0.59 -2.43
C LEU A 49 9.26 -0.53 -2.23
N VAL A 50 8.62 0.59 -2.56
CA VAL A 50 7.18 0.81 -2.33
C VAL A 50 6.30 0.06 -3.34
N GLU A 51 6.65 0.12 -4.62
CA GLU A 51 5.87 -0.51 -5.69
C GLU A 51 6.14 -2.02 -5.82
N GLY A 52 7.33 -2.47 -5.42
CA GLY A 52 7.79 -3.85 -5.54
C GLY A 52 7.73 -4.63 -4.21
N PRO A 53 8.86 -4.89 -3.54
CA PRO A 53 8.93 -5.83 -2.42
C PRO A 53 8.16 -5.37 -1.17
N GLY A 54 7.98 -4.07 -0.96
CA GLY A 54 7.19 -3.52 0.14
C GLY A 54 5.68 -3.67 -0.04
N HIS A 55 5.21 -3.91 -1.28
CA HIS A 55 3.80 -4.13 -1.62
C HIS A 55 2.84 -3.10 -1.00
N CYS A 56 3.28 -1.84 -0.81
CA CYS A 56 2.50 -0.85 -0.08
C CYS A 56 1.13 -0.60 -0.76
N GLY A 57 1.12 -0.65 -2.09
CA GLY A 57 -0.09 -0.52 -2.89
C GLY A 57 -1.12 -1.63 -2.71
N GLU A 58 -0.76 -2.78 -2.15
CA GLU A 58 -1.67 -3.92 -1.97
C GLU A 58 -2.78 -3.62 -0.94
N CYS A 59 -2.44 -2.83 0.09
CA CYS A 59 -3.36 -2.36 1.12
C CYS A 59 -3.77 -0.90 0.89
N HIS A 60 -2.83 -0.04 0.45
CA HIS A 60 -3.08 1.40 0.33
C HIS A 60 -3.69 1.80 -1.03
N SER A 61 -4.00 0.87 -1.92
CA SER A 61 -4.74 1.17 -3.15
C SER A 61 -6.01 0.32 -3.24
N PRO A 62 -7.10 0.87 -3.80
CA PRO A 62 -8.35 0.16 -3.92
C PRO A 62 -8.29 -0.90 -5.03
N ARG A 63 -9.21 -1.87 -4.96
CA ARG A 63 -9.37 -2.92 -5.98
C ARG A 63 -10.64 -2.74 -6.78
N ASP A 64 -10.63 -3.24 -8.00
CA ASP A 64 -11.84 -3.41 -8.79
C ASP A 64 -12.57 -4.72 -8.47
N PHE A 65 -13.70 -4.95 -9.13
CA PHE A 65 -14.54 -6.14 -8.92
C PHE A 65 -13.86 -7.46 -9.28
N ALA A 66 -12.79 -7.43 -10.10
CA ALA A 66 -12.01 -8.60 -10.48
C ALA A 66 -10.77 -8.78 -9.56
N GLY A 67 -10.67 -7.99 -8.49
CA GLY A 67 -9.62 -8.07 -7.48
C GLY A 67 -8.29 -7.45 -7.93
N GLY A 68 -8.25 -6.76 -9.07
CA GLY A 68 -7.07 -6.06 -9.54
C GLY A 68 -6.92 -4.69 -8.88
N GLY A 69 -5.69 -4.29 -8.57
CA GLY A 69 -5.39 -2.98 -7.99
C GLY A 69 -5.68 -1.85 -9.00
N LYS A 70 -6.38 -0.81 -8.56
CA LYS A 70 -6.67 0.37 -9.37
C LYS A 70 -5.49 1.35 -9.33
N LYS A 71 -4.57 1.21 -10.27
CA LYS A 71 -3.36 2.05 -10.38
C LYS A 71 -3.64 3.56 -10.52
N ALA A 72 -4.81 3.95 -11.04
CA ALA A 72 -5.20 5.35 -11.11
C ALA A 72 -5.45 5.99 -9.73
N GLU A 73 -5.74 5.17 -8.72
CA GLU A 73 -5.95 5.56 -7.32
C GLU A 73 -4.78 5.06 -6.44
N TRP A 74 -3.56 5.07 -7.00
CA TRP A 74 -2.36 4.56 -6.35
C TRP A 74 -2.14 5.22 -4.98
N LEU A 75 -2.04 4.39 -3.94
CA LEU A 75 -1.79 4.81 -2.55
C LEU A 75 -2.85 5.74 -1.93
N ALA A 76 -4.01 5.89 -2.58
CA ALA A 76 -5.10 6.78 -2.17
C ALA A 76 -5.89 6.28 -0.94
N GLY A 77 -5.51 5.13 -0.37
CA GLY A 77 -6.24 4.41 0.66
C GLY A 77 -7.21 3.39 0.06
N ALA A 78 -7.81 2.56 0.92
CA ALA A 78 -8.79 1.56 0.50
C ALA A 78 -9.68 1.13 1.66
N VAL A 79 -10.84 0.52 1.35
CA VAL A 79 -11.57 -0.28 2.34
C VAL A 79 -10.72 -1.50 2.69
N ALA A 80 -10.54 -1.78 3.99
CA ALA A 80 -9.73 -2.90 4.44
C ALA A 80 -10.28 -4.24 3.91
N ALA A 81 -9.42 -5.05 3.32
CA ALA A 81 -9.80 -6.35 2.77
C ALA A 81 -10.24 -7.33 3.88
N GLU A 82 -9.73 -7.15 5.11
CA GLU A 82 -10.11 -7.93 6.30
C GLU A 82 -11.50 -7.55 6.86
N GLY A 83 -12.17 -6.56 6.27
CA GLY A 83 -13.61 -6.31 6.44
C GLY A 83 -13.99 -5.12 7.32
N SER A 84 -13.29 -4.88 8.44
CA SER A 84 -13.57 -3.73 9.31
C SER A 84 -12.44 -2.71 9.29
N GLY A 85 -12.66 -1.59 8.61
CA GLY A 85 -11.76 -0.44 8.67
C GLY A 85 -11.45 0.15 7.30
N VAL A 86 -10.60 1.17 7.33
CA VAL A 86 -10.07 1.84 6.15
C VAL A 86 -8.55 1.86 6.28
N VAL A 87 -7.88 1.42 5.22
CA VAL A 87 -6.45 1.63 5.06
C VAL A 87 -6.25 3.08 4.60
N PRO A 88 -5.43 3.88 5.31
CA PRO A 88 -5.36 5.31 5.06
C PRO A 88 -4.69 5.63 3.72
N ASN A 89 -5.01 6.81 3.18
CA ASN A 89 -4.27 7.43 2.10
C ASN A 89 -2.84 7.75 2.57
N ILE A 90 -1.83 7.38 1.77
CA ILE A 90 -0.41 7.67 2.03
C ILE A 90 0.24 8.46 0.88
N THR A 91 -0.55 9.12 0.05
CA THR A 91 -0.08 10.17 -0.87
C THR A 91 0.03 11.52 -0.14
N PRO A 92 0.73 12.54 -0.67
CA PRO A 92 0.84 13.86 -0.03
C PRO A 92 -0.44 14.73 -0.09
N ASP A 93 -1.62 14.20 0.24
CA ASP A 93 -2.91 14.90 0.14
C ASP A 93 -3.69 15.02 1.47
N GLY A 94 -4.44 16.12 1.66
CA GLY A 94 -5.40 16.24 2.78
C GLY A 94 -4.84 15.92 4.18
N ASN A 95 -5.60 15.13 4.95
CA ASN A 95 -5.28 14.69 6.33
C ASN A 95 -4.40 13.42 6.39
N SER A 96 -3.61 13.15 5.34
CA SER A 96 -2.66 12.03 5.29
C SER A 96 -1.26 12.44 5.78
N ILE A 97 -0.21 11.78 5.27
CA ILE A 97 1.20 12.12 5.44
C ILE A 97 1.62 13.48 4.81
N LYS A 98 0.68 14.31 4.36
CA LYS A 98 0.99 15.61 3.77
C LYS A 98 1.77 16.52 4.72
N SER A 99 1.35 16.59 5.98
CA SER A 99 2.01 17.38 7.04
C SER A 99 3.30 16.76 7.56
N TRP A 100 3.52 15.47 7.32
CA TRP A 100 4.70 14.75 7.79
C TRP A 100 5.89 15.11 6.90
N SER A 101 7.04 15.33 7.52
CA SER A 101 8.33 15.40 6.84
C SER A 101 8.79 14.02 6.37
N GLU A 102 9.81 13.96 5.51
CA GLU A 102 10.43 12.65 5.18
C GLU A 102 10.97 11.95 6.43
N ALA A 103 11.52 12.72 7.37
CA ALA A 103 12.06 12.18 8.62
C ALA A 103 10.95 11.59 9.50
N ASP A 104 9.79 12.24 9.55
CA ASP A 104 8.61 11.73 10.27
C ASP A 104 8.14 10.38 9.71
N ILE A 105 8.10 10.25 8.38
CA ILE A 105 7.73 9.00 7.72
C ILE A 105 8.77 7.91 8.03
N ALA A 106 10.07 8.22 7.93
CA ALA A 106 11.13 7.26 8.23
C ALA A 106 11.10 6.82 9.71
N ASN A 107 10.88 7.76 10.64
CA ASN A 107 10.73 7.49 12.07
C ASN A 107 9.48 6.64 12.36
N TYR A 108 8.37 6.89 11.68
CA TYR A 108 7.18 6.05 11.79
C TYR A 108 7.46 4.61 11.33
N LEU A 109 8.16 4.43 10.21
CA LEU A 109 8.53 3.11 9.72
C LEU A 109 9.51 2.38 10.68
N GLU A 110 10.36 3.13 11.37
CA GLU A 110 11.30 2.60 12.35
C GLU A 110 10.64 2.24 13.69
N THR A 111 9.80 3.12 14.22
CA THR A 111 9.34 3.07 15.61
C THR A 111 7.86 2.71 15.76
N GLY A 112 7.06 2.96 14.72
CA GLY A 112 5.62 2.86 14.75
C GLY A 112 4.91 4.05 15.38
N PHE A 113 5.61 5.11 15.78
CA PHE A 113 4.99 6.32 16.31
C PHE A 113 4.74 7.37 15.24
N THR A 114 3.57 8.00 15.30
CA THR A 114 3.26 9.19 14.49
C THR A 114 3.96 10.42 15.08
N PRO A 115 4.09 11.53 14.32
CA PRO A 115 4.67 12.78 14.83
C PRO A 115 3.92 13.36 16.03
N ASP A 116 2.63 13.04 16.16
CA ASP A 116 1.77 13.45 17.28
C ASP A 116 1.77 12.43 18.43
N PHE A 117 2.74 11.50 18.45
CA PHE A 117 2.93 10.45 19.47
C PHE A 117 1.80 9.42 19.58
N ASP A 118 0.99 9.27 18.54
CA ASP A 118 0.09 8.11 18.41
C ASP A 118 0.88 6.89 17.91
N SER A 119 0.31 5.69 18.02
CA SER A 119 0.97 4.43 17.65
C SER A 119 0.30 3.74 16.47
N VAL A 120 1.10 3.05 15.67
CA VAL A 120 0.61 2.17 14.60
C VAL A 120 -0.30 1.09 15.17
N GLY A 121 -1.43 0.87 14.49
CA GLY A 121 -2.44 -0.11 14.88
C GLY A 121 -2.82 -1.07 13.75
N GLY A 122 -3.61 -2.08 14.10
CA GLY A 122 -4.17 -3.04 13.15
C GLY A 122 -3.10 -3.86 12.40
N ALA A 123 -3.40 -4.21 11.15
CA ALA A 123 -2.51 -5.01 10.31
C ALA A 123 -1.17 -4.32 9.99
N MET A 124 -1.10 -2.98 10.14
CA MET A 124 0.13 -2.22 9.87
C MET A 124 1.22 -2.46 10.92
N VAL A 125 0.88 -2.97 12.12
CA VAL A 125 1.87 -3.27 13.17
C VAL A 125 2.93 -4.26 12.70
N GLU A 126 2.52 -5.37 12.09
CA GLU A 126 3.48 -6.37 11.61
C GLU A 126 4.28 -5.87 10.40
N VAL A 127 3.65 -5.06 9.53
CA VAL A 127 4.35 -4.41 8.41
C VAL A 127 5.43 -3.47 8.95
N GLN A 128 5.07 -2.60 9.90
CA GLN A 128 6.00 -1.67 10.52
C GLN A 128 7.17 -2.40 11.19
N ARG A 129 6.94 -3.49 11.92
CA ARG A 129 8.03 -4.27 12.53
C ARG A 129 9.04 -4.78 11.51
N ASN A 130 8.58 -5.17 10.32
CA ASN A 130 9.46 -5.55 9.22
C ASN A 130 10.18 -4.32 8.63
N MET A 131 9.48 -3.20 8.47
CA MET A 131 10.09 -1.95 8.01
C MET A 131 11.17 -1.44 8.98
N ALA A 132 11.01 -1.69 10.28
CA ALA A 132 12.01 -1.35 11.29
C ALA A 132 13.35 -2.11 11.11
N GLN A 133 13.35 -3.23 10.39
CA GLN A 133 14.58 -3.99 10.07
C GLN A 133 15.33 -3.44 8.85
N LEU A 134 14.71 -2.55 8.07
CA LEU A 134 15.37 -1.91 6.95
C LEU A 134 16.45 -0.94 7.42
N THR A 135 17.42 -0.67 6.54
CA THR A 135 18.41 0.37 6.81
C THR A 135 17.74 1.75 6.92
N ALA A 136 18.39 2.68 7.60
CA ALA A 136 17.90 4.06 7.68
C ALA A 136 17.76 4.68 6.27
N ASP A 137 18.69 4.35 5.36
CA ASP A 137 18.67 4.84 3.97
C ASP A 137 17.48 4.31 3.19
N ASP A 138 17.12 3.02 3.35
CA ASP A 138 15.94 2.43 2.70
C ASP A 138 14.64 3.06 3.21
N ARG A 139 14.51 3.27 4.53
CA ARG A 139 13.34 3.97 5.11
C ARG A 139 13.26 5.40 4.62
N ALA A 140 14.39 6.08 4.52
CA ALA A 140 14.47 7.43 3.97
C ALA A 140 14.13 7.46 2.46
N ALA A 141 14.50 6.44 1.70
CA ALA A 141 14.16 6.29 0.29
C ALA A 141 12.66 6.09 0.10
N ILE A 142 12.03 5.21 0.89
CA ILE A 142 10.57 5.03 0.94
C ILE A 142 9.88 6.37 1.22
N ALA A 143 10.33 7.10 2.25
CA ALA A 143 9.78 8.40 2.60
C ALA A 143 9.88 9.41 1.43
N ALA A 144 11.06 9.50 0.79
CA ALA A 144 11.29 10.40 -0.33
C ALA A 144 10.37 10.08 -1.52
N TYR A 145 10.17 8.79 -1.83
CA TYR A 145 9.22 8.39 -2.87
C TYR A 145 7.77 8.72 -2.49
N LEU A 146 7.32 8.44 -1.28
CA LEU A 146 5.96 8.76 -0.84
C LEU A 146 5.67 10.27 -0.93
N LYS A 147 6.66 11.14 -0.69
CA LYS A 147 6.53 12.59 -0.90
C LYS A 147 6.53 13.01 -2.37
N ALA A 148 7.09 12.19 -3.27
CA ALA A 148 7.14 12.44 -4.70
C ALA A 148 5.90 11.90 -5.46
N VAL A 149 5.12 11.00 -4.87
CA VAL A 149 3.88 10.48 -5.46
C VAL A 149 2.87 11.62 -5.66
N PRO A 150 2.18 11.71 -6.81
CA PRO A 150 1.12 12.69 -7.02
C PRO A 150 0.05 12.59 -5.93
N PRO A 151 -0.41 13.74 -5.37
CA PRO A 151 -1.45 13.72 -4.35
C PRO A 151 -2.76 13.19 -4.95
N HIS A 152 -3.42 12.30 -4.22
CA HIS A 152 -4.75 11.82 -4.58
C HIS A 152 -5.75 12.22 -3.49
N PRO A 153 -6.92 12.78 -3.82
CA PRO A 153 -7.97 13.06 -2.85
C PRO A 153 -8.28 11.82 -2.01
N ASN A 154 -8.42 11.97 -0.69
CA ASN A 154 -8.84 10.87 0.18
C ASN A 154 -10.25 10.39 -0.23
N GLY A 155 -10.31 9.28 -0.96
CA GLY A 155 -11.54 8.72 -1.51
C GLY A 155 -12.26 7.74 -0.58
N TYR A 156 -11.63 7.34 0.53
CA TYR A 156 -12.09 6.25 1.38
C TYR A 156 -12.34 6.76 2.80
N PRO A 157 -13.53 7.31 3.10
CA PRO A 157 -13.86 7.74 4.46
C PRO A 157 -14.00 6.53 5.38
N ALA A 158 -13.48 6.65 6.61
CA ALA A 158 -13.70 5.66 7.66
C ALA A 158 -15.19 5.32 7.74
N ARG A 159 -15.55 4.03 7.57
CA ARG A 159 -16.94 3.58 7.66
C ARG A 159 -17.46 3.97 9.04
N LYS A 160 -18.50 4.82 9.10
CA LYS A 160 -19.17 5.13 10.38
C LYS A 160 -19.64 3.80 11.00
N PRO A 161 -19.39 3.56 12.30
CA PRO A 161 -19.89 2.36 12.95
C PRO A 161 -21.40 2.27 12.76
N SER A 162 -21.91 1.09 12.37
CA SER A 162 -23.35 0.85 12.37
C SER A 162 -23.86 0.98 13.80
N LYS A 163 -24.86 1.84 13.99
CA LYS A 163 -25.61 1.92 15.25
C LYS A 163 -26.29 0.60 15.58
#